data_AF-A0A3A5I9C7-F1
#
_entry.id   AF-A0A3A5I9C7-F1
#
_cell.length_a   1.000
_cell.length_b   1.000
_cell.length_c   1.000
_cell.angle_alpha   90.00
_cell.angle_beta   90.00
_cell.angle_gamma   90.00
#
_symmetry.space_group_name_H-M   'P 1'
#
loop_
_entity.id
_entity.type
_entity.pdbx_description
1 polymer ?
#
loop_
_entity_poly.entity_id
_entity_poly.type
_entity_poly.pdbx_seq_one_letter_code
_entity_poly.pdbx_strand_id
1 'polypeptide(L)'
;MLIGLDELKKWLFVMMFSSSDSMCSEEVIRVSLVRAKTLELLALCYLHDEPSSLFFLLGMLSMIDVFINKPIEVLLQDLPVDEKIKEALLFEDGTLFQLLHLIVEMERGHWTAVSEISHEMQMEERVLLACYQDACQWADMIIKTEAGPDYI
;
A
#
# COMPACT_ATOMS: atom_id res chain seq x y z
N MET A 1 -8.28 19.39 1.13
CA MET A 1 -7.47 19.33 -0.10
C MET A 1 -6.67 18.05 0.01
N LEU A 2 -7.18 16.96 -0.56
CA LEU A 2 -6.46 15.69 -0.57
C LEU A 2 -5.16 15.89 -1.34
N ILE A 3 -4.06 15.45 -0.74
CA ILE A 3 -2.78 15.35 -1.45
C ILE A 3 -3.02 14.50 -2.69
N GLY A 4 -2.74 15.06 -3.86
CA GLY A 4 -2.75 14.30 -5.11
C GLY A 4 -1.69 13.21 -5.05
N LEU A 5 -1.95 12.08 -5.70
CA LEU A 5 -1.01 10.95 -5.79
C LEU A 5 0.40 11.40 -6.23
N ASP A 6 0.49 12.42 -7.07
CA ASP A 6 1.75 12.99 -7.54
C ASP A 6 2.48 13.81 -6.47
N GLU A 7 1.76 14.57 -5.63
CA GLU A 7 2.35 15.22 -4.46
C GLU A 7 2.84 14.15 -3.48
N LEU A 8 2.06 13.10 -3.21
CA LEU A 8 2.49 12.05 -2.28
C LEU A 8 3.73 11.31 -2.80
N LYS A 9 3.77 10.94 -4.08
CA LYS A 9 4.95 10.33 -4.70
C LYS A 9 6.18 11.21 -4.53
N LYS A 10 6.06 12.51 -4.83
CA LYS A 10 7.16 13.47 -4.64
C LYS A 10 7.62 13.53 -3.18
N TRP A 11 6.69 13.54 -2.24
CA TRP A 11 7.01 13.54 -0.80
C TRP A 11 7.68 12.24 -0.36
N LEU A 12 7.20 11.09 -0.82
CA LEU A 12 7.80 9.78 -0.56
C LEU A 12 9.22 9.70 -1.15
N PHE A 13 9.44 10.15 -2.39
CA PHE A 13 10.78 10.25 -2.98
C PHE A 13 11.69 11.15 -2.15
N VAL A 14 11.23 12.34 -1.76
CA VAL A 14 12.02 13.26 -0.93
C VAL A 14 12.39 12.62 0.41
N MET A 15 11.49 11.87 1.05
CA MET A 15 11.78 11.16 2.29
C MET A 15 12.78 10.01 2.08
N MET A 16 12.63 9.23 1.00
CA MET A 16 13.56 8.16 0.65
C MET A 16 14.99 8.66 0.34
N PHE A 17 15.12 9.85 -0.26
CA PHE A 17 16.42 10.46 -0.61
C PHE A 17 17.05 11.30 0.52
N SER A 18 16.31 11.63 1.59
CA SER A 18 16.81 12.46 2.70
C SER A 18 17.30 11.67 3.92
N SER A 19 17.05 10.37 3.99
CA SER A 19 17.62 9.48 5.01
C SER A 19 19.01 8.99 4.59
N SER A 20 20.05 9.66 5.08
CA SER A 20 21.45 9.38 4.75
C SER A 20 22.03 8.07 5.31
N ASP A 21 21.30 7.30 6.13
CA ASP A 21 21.87 6.12 6.82
C ASP A 21 21.07 4.81 6.69
N SER A 22 19.99 4.77 5.91
CA SER A 22 19.35 3.52 5.51
C SER A 22 18.57 3.75 4.23
N MET A 23 19.19 3.45 3.09
CA MET A 23 18.48 3.36 1.82
C MET A 23 17.29 2.43 2.06
N CYS A 24 16.07 2.94 1.92
CA CYS A 24 14.92 2.06 1.91
C CYS A 24 15.15 1.04 0.79
N SER A 25 15.17 -0.24 1.13
CA SER A 25 15.46 -1.28 0.14
C SER A 25 14.40 -1.23 -0.95
N GLU A 26 14.83 -1.40 -2.20
CA GLU A 26 13.95 -1.52 -3.37
C GLU A 26 12.77 -2.49 -3.11
N GLU A 27 13.01 -3.56 -2.36
CA GLU A 27 11.97 -4.53 -1.99
C GLU A 27 10.85 -3.93 -1.12
N VAL A 28 11.18 -3.03 -0.19
CA VAL A 28 10.17 -2.35 0.66
C VAL A 28 9.33 -1.39 -0.19
N ILE A 29 9.96 -0.70 -1.14
CA ILE A 29 9.25 0.13 -2.14
C ILE A 29 8.33 -0.75 -2.97
N ARG A 30 8.83 -1.88 -3.48
CA ARG A 30 8.09 -2.85 -4.27
C ARG A 30 6.86 -3.37 -3.54
N VAL A 31 7.03 -3.86 -2.32
CA VAL A 31 5.92 -4.37 -1.48
C VAL A 31 4.86 -3.28 -1.28
N SER A 32 5.28 -2.04 -0.99
CA SER A 32 4.35 -0.92 -0.80
C SER A 32 3.54 -0.62 -2.08
N LEU A 33 4.19 -0.63 -3.24
CA LEU A 33 3.55 -0.44 -4.54
C LEU A 33 2.57 -1.57 -4.88
N VAL A 34 2.95 -2.82 -4.62
CA VAL A 34 2.08 -3.99 -4.85
C VAL A 34 0.84 -3.90 -3.98
N ARG A 35 0.98 -3.62 -2.69
CA ARG A 35 -0.16 -3.44 -1.78
C ARG A 35 -1.03 -2.28 -2.23
N ALA A 36 -0.45 -1.12 -2.53
CA ALA A 36 -1.18 0.05 -3.02
C ALA A 36 -2.05 -0.28 -4.23
N LYS A 37 -1.44 -0.89 -5.26
CA LYS A 37 -2.15 -1.18 -6.49
C LYS A 37 -3.19 -2.28 -6.32
N THR A 38 -2.90 -3.30 -5.51
CA THR A 38 -3.87 -4.37 -5.22
C THR A 38 -5.11 -3.82 -4.52
N LEU A 39 -4.92 -3.00 -3.49
CA LEU A 39 -6.01 -2.40 -2.72
C LEU A 39 -6.85 -1.45 -3.59
N GLU A 40 -6.21 -0.65 -4.45
CA GLU A 40 -6.91 0.22 -5.40
C GLU A 40 -7.80 -0.59 -6.36
N LEU A 41 -7.27 -1.66 -6.95
CA LEU A 41 -7.99 -2.49 -7.91
C LEU A 41 -9.17 -3.21 -7.24
N LEU A 42 -8.97 -3.76 -6.04
CA LEU A 42 -10.04 -4.40 -5.28
C LEU A 42 -11.14 -3.43 -4.86
N ALA A 43 -10.76 -2.21 -4.47
CA ALA A 43 -11.74 -1.17 -4.15
C ALA A 43 -12.61 -0.82 -5.37
N LEU A 44 -12.01 -0.73 -6.56
CA LEU A 44 -12.77 -0.52 -7.81
C LEU A 44 -13.73 -1.66 -8.15
N CYS A 45 -13.43 -2.89 -7.71
CA CYS A 45 -14.28 -4.05 -7.97
C CYS A 45 -15.41 -4.21 -6.93
N TYR A 46 -15.15 -3.86 -5.66
CA TYR A 46 -16.02 -4.27 -4.55
C TYR A 46 -16.43 -3.13 -3.61
N LEU A 47 -15.64 -2.07 -3.48
CA LEU A 47 -15.81 -1.03 -2.45
C LEU A 47 -16.04 0.34 -3.08
N HIS A 48 -17.27 0.56 -3.55
CA HIS A 48 -17.66 1.74 -4.31
C HIS A 48 -18.04 2.95 -3.46
N ASP A 49 -18.16 2.76 -2.14
CA ASP A 49 -18.58 3.82 -1.19
C ASP A 49 -17.45 4.81 -0.87
N GLU A 50 -16.20 4.43 -1.15
CA GLU A 50 -15.01 5.24 -0.90
C GLU A 50 -14.17 5.37 -2.18
N PRO A 51 -13.40 6.45 -2.35
CA PRO A 51 -12.55 6.60 -3.53
C PRO A 51 -11.41 5.57 -3.52
N SER A 52 -11.18 4.89 -4.65
CA SER A 52 -10.11 3.89 -4.78
C SER A 52 -8.71 4.44 -4.48
N SER A 53 -8.49 5.75 -4.66
CA SER A 53 -7.24 6.43 -4.31
C SER A 53 -6.94 6.42 -2.81
N LEU A 54 -7.95 6.32 -1.95
CA LEU A 54 -7.79 6.16 -0.51
C LEU A 54 -7.12 4.81 -0.18
N PHE A 55 -7.55 3.75 -0.85
CA PHE A 55 -7.00 2.40 -0.73
C PHE A 55 -5.58 2.29 -1.31
N PHE A 56 -5.33 2.97 -2.44
CA PHE A 56 -3.98 3.09 -2.98
C PHE A 56 -3.03 3.71 -1.94
N LEU A 57 -3.45 4.84 -1.35
CA LEU A 57 -2.65 5.55 -0.36
C LEU A 57 -2.40 4.71 0.90
N LEU A 58 -3.42 3.98 1.38
CA LEU A 58 -3.27 3.04 2.48
C LEU A 58 -2.16 2.00 2.20
N GLY A 59 -2.20 1.37 1.03
CA GLY A 59 -1.20 0.36 0.68
C GLY A 59 0.21 0.93 0.56
N MET A 60 0.37 2.14 0.01
CA MET A 60 1.65 2.84 -0.04
C MET A 60 2.24 3.10 1.34
N LEU A 61 1.38 3.44 2.31
CA LEU A 61 1.77 3.78 3.67
C LEU A 61 1.89 2.57 4.59
N SER A 62 1.49 1.38 4.13
CA SER A 62 1.50 0.14 4.93
C SER A 62 2.88 -0.33 5.39
N MET A 63 3.95 0.29 4.88
CA MET A 63 5.34 0.01 5.27
C MET A 63 6.07 1.28 5.78
N ILE A 64 5.34 2.38 6.06
CA ILE A 64 5.90 3.71 6.41
C ILE A 64 6.86 3.69 7.60
N ASP A 65 6.60 2.83 8.58
CA ASP A 65 7.45 2.58 9.74
C ASP A 65 8.82 2.01 9.34
N VAL A 66 8.85 1.09 8.36
CA VAL A 66 10.08 0.53 7.79
C VAL A 66 10.88 1.58 7.04
N PHE A 67 10.22 2.50 6.33
CA PHE A 67 10.89 3.60 5.62
C PHE A 67 11.57 4.58 6.57
N ILE A 68 10.89 4.99 7.65
CA ILE A 68 11.31 6.13 8.47
C ILE A 68 12.03 5.68 9.75
N ASN A 69 12.04 4.37 10.04
CA ASN A 69 12.65 3.77 11.24
C ASN A 69 12.17 4.46 12.53
N LYS A 70 10.85 4.73 12.57
CA LYS A 70 10.16 5.36 13.70
C LYS A 70 8.81 4.66 13.89
N PRO A 71 8.26 4.66 15.13
CA PRO A 71 6.93 4.13 15.39
C PRO A 71 5.87 4.85 14.53
N ILE A 72 4.96 4.10 13.94
CA ILE A 72 3.94 4.59 13.00
C ILE A 72 3.02 5.65 13.65
N GLU A 73 2.82 5.56 14.95
CA GLU A 73 2.05 6.51 15.77
C GLU A 73 2.65 7.92 15.71
N VAL A 74 3.98 8.01 15.70
CA VAL A 74 4.68 9.30 15.61
C VAL A 74 4.60 9.85 14.19
N LEU A 75 4.68 8.97 13.19
CA LEU A 75 4.69 9.35 11.77
C LEU A 75 3.33 9.88 11.32
N LEU A 76 2.24 9.29 11.78
CA LEU A 76 0.88 9.64 11.36
C LEU A 76 0.35 10.91 12.01
N GLN A 77 0.92 11.37 13.14
CA GLN A 77 0.53 12.64 13.78
C GLN A 77 0.76 13.83 12.85
N ASP A 78 1.91 13.87 12.20
CA ASP A 78 2.32 14.99 11.35
C ASP A 78 1.91 14.82 9.87
N LEU A 79 1.46 13.63 9.48
CA LEU A 79 1.13 13.32 8.09
C LEU A 79 -0.27 13.85 7.72
N PRO A 80 -0.39 14.73 6.70
CA PRO A 80 -1.67 15.27 6.23
C PRO A 80 -2.42 14.26 5.33
N VAL A 81 -2.75 13.09 5.88
CA VAL A 81 -3.56 12.05 5.22
C VAL A 81 -4.93 11.93 5.86
N ASP A 82 -5.84 11.27 5.16
CA ASP A 82 -7.20 11.03 5.63
C ASP A 82 -7.20 10.29 6.98
N GLU A 83 -8.10 10.68 7.88
CA GLU A 83 -8.19 10.08 9.21
C GLU A 83 -8.50 8.58 9.14
N LYS A 84 -9.29 8.14 8.14
CA LYS A 84 -9.57 6.72 7.94
C LYS A 84 -8.32 5.89 7.68
N ILE A 85 -7.32 6.46 7.00
CA ILE A 85 -6.03 5.79 6.79
C ILE A 85 -5.26 5.71 8.11
N LYS A 86 -5.27 6.78 8.90
CA LYS A 86 -4.61 6.77 10.21
C LYS A 86 -5.23 5.72 11.11
N GLU A 87 -6.56 5.69 11.17
CA GLU A 87 -7.31 4.71 11.96
C GLU A 87 -7.01 3.28 11.53
N ALA A 88 -7.03 3.01 10.21
CA ALA A 88 -6.74 1.67 9.68
C ALA A 88 -5.31 1.19 10.01
N LEU A 89 -4.33 2.10 10.00
CA LEU A 89 -2.93 1.78 10.29
C LEU A 89 -2.61 1.70 11.80
N LEU A 90 -3.39 2.38 12.65
CA LEU A 90 -3.15 2.47 14.09
C LEU A 90 -3.99 1.52 14.93
N PHE A 91 -5.27 1.37 14.57
CA PHE A 91 -6.26 0.67 15.38
C PHE A 91 -6.68 -0.66 14.80
N GLU A 92 -6.18 -1.00 13.62
CA GLU A 92 -6.45 -2.28 12.97
C GLU A 92 -7.96 -2.54 12.82
N ASP A 93 -8.70 -1.50 12.42
CA ASP A 93 -10.17 -1.55 12.36
C ASP A 93 -10.73 -0.96 11.05
N GLY A 94 -11.95 -1.39 10.72
CA GLY A 94 -12.72 -0.93 9.56
C GLY A 94 -12.32 -1.57 8.23
N THR A 95 -13.09 -1.24 7.19
CA THR A 95 -12.97 -1.83 5.84
C THR A 95 -11.59 -1.64 5.22
N LEU A 96 -10.94 -0.50 5.47
CA LEU A 96 -9.59 -0.21 4.99
C LEU A 96 -8.59 -1.22 5.58
N PHE A 97 -8.61 -1.41 6.90
CA PHE A 97 -7.74 -2.36 7.56
C PHE A 97 -8.03 -3.79 7.11
N GLN A 98 -9.31 -4.21 7.05
CA GLN A 98 -9.67 -5.56 6.61
C GLN A 98 -9.11 -5.90 5.23
N LEU A 99 -9.17 -4.95 4.29
CA LEU A 99 -8.62 -5.16 2.96
C LEU A 99 -7.09 -5.21 2.97
N LEU A 100 -6.43 -4.33 3.72
CA LEU A 100 -4.97 -4.39 3.90
C LEU A 100 -4.53 -5.72 4.53
N HIS A 101 -5.24 -6.15 5.58
CA HIS A 101 -4.99 -7.39 6.29
C HIS A 101 -5.16 -8.62 5.38
N LEU A 102 -6.19 -8.64 4.52
CA LEU A 102 -6.37 -9.69 3.51
C LEU A 102 -5.12 -9.86 2.63
N ILE A 103 -4.55 -8.75 2.15
CA ILE A 103 -3.34 -8.79 1.31
C ILE A 103 -2.12 -9.28 2.10
N VAL A 104 -1.97 -8.81 3.34
CA VAL A 104 -0.86 -9.23 4.22
C VAL A 104 -0.91 -10.74 4.52
N GLU A 105 -2.09 -11.28 4.79
CA GLU A 105 -2.26 -12.71 5.06
C GLU A 105 -2.03 -13.57 3.80
N MET A 106 -2.42 -13.05 2.63
CA MET A 106 -2.10 -13.68 1.34
C MET A 106 -0.59 -13.71 1.10
N GLU A 107 0.12 -12.61 1.35
CA GLU A 107 1.59 -12.53 1.23
C GLU A 107 2.31 -13.49 2.18
N ARG A 108 1.75 -13.72 3.38
CA ARG A 108 2.26 -14.67 4.38
C ARG A 108 1.90 -16.13 4.06
N GLY A 109 1.03 -16.37 3.09
CA GLY A 109 0.56 -17.71 2.74
C GLY A 109 -0.45 -18.31 3.73
N HIS A 110 -1.14 -17.48 4.51
CA HIS A 110 -2.15 -17.90 5.47
C HIS A 110 -3.52 -18.10 4.79
N TRP A 111 -3.61 -19.10 3.90
CA TRP A 111 -4.76 -19.31 3.03
C TRP A 111 -6.11 -19.51 3.74
N THR A 112 -6.11 -20.06 4.96
CA THR A 112 -7.34 -20.16 5.77
C THR A 112 -7.91 -18.78 6.09
N ALA A 113 -7.06 -17.86 6.57
CA ALA A 113 -7.47 -16.48 6.88
C ALA A 113 -7.89 -15.74 5.60
N VAL A 114 -7.16 -15.94 4.49
CA VAL A 114 -7.53 -15.36 3.18
C VAL A 114 -8.94 -15.78 2.77
N SER A 115 -9.29 -17.05 2.91
CA SER A 115 -10.60 -17.58 2.54
C SER A 115 -11.71 -17.05 3.45
N GLU A 116 -11.46 -17.00 4.76
CA GLU A 116 -12.38 -16.45 5.76
C GLU A 116 -12.67 -14.96 5.50
N ILE A 117 -11.63 -14.14 5.37
CA ILE A 117 -11.77 -12.70 5.14
C ILE A 117 -12.40 -12.42 3.77
N SER A 118 -11.99 -13.13 2.72
CA SER A 118 -12.59 -12.97 1.38
C SER A 118 -14.08 -13.28 1.40
N HIS A 119 -14.49 -14.33 2.13
CA HIS A 119 -15.90 -14.68 2.28
C HIS A 119 -16.68 -13.60 3.05
N GLU A 120 -16.13 -13.10 4.16
CA GLU A 120 -16.74 -12.01 4.95
C GLU A 120 -16.93 -10.72 4.14
N MET A 121 -15.92 -10.38 3.32
CA MET A 121 -15.95 -9.22 2.43
C MET A 121 -16.69 -9.45 1.11
N GLN A 122 -17.27 -10.65 0.90
CA GLN A 122 -17.97 -11.05 -0.32
C GLN A 122 -17.11 -10.91 -1.60
N MET A 123 -15.82 -11.19 -1.47
CA MET A 123 -14.84 -11.12 -2.54
C MET A 123 -14.56 -12.50 -3.13
N GLU A 124 -14.32 -12.53 -4.44
CA GLU A 124 -13.92 -13.75 -5.13
C GLU A 124 -12.40 -13.89 -5.05
N GLU A 125 -11.89 -14.98 -4.48
CA GLU A 125 -10.44 -15.24 -4.38
C GLU A 125 -9.73 -15.20 -5.75
N ARG A 126 -10.45 -15.55 -6.83
CA ARG A 126 -9.92 -15.44 -8.20
C ARG A 126 -9.63 -13.99 -8.60
N VAL A 127 -10.53 -13.07 -8.24
CA VAL A 127 -10.36 -11.64 -8.53
C VAL A 127 -9.26 -11.08 -7.64
N LEU A 128 -9.20 -11.46 -6.36
CA LEU A 128 -8.10 -11.14 -5.45
C LEU A 128 -6.74 -11.49 -6.05
N LEU A 129 -6.56 -12.73 -6.49
CA LEU A 129 -5.32 -13.20 -7.09
C LEU A 129 -4.99 -12.47 -8.40
N ALA A 130 -5.98 -12.20 -9.24
CA ALA A 130 -5.77 -11.45 -10.49
C ALA A 130 -5.32 -10.01 -10.22
N CYS A 131 -6.00 -9.30 -9.31
CA CYS A 131 -5.62 -7.95 -8.91
C CYS A 131 -4.20 -7.90 -8.34
N TYR A 132 -3.82 -8.88 -7.51
CA TYR A 132 -2.48 -8.96 -6.94
C TYR A 132 -1.39 -9.25 -7.99
N GLN A 133 -1.67 -10.13 -8.96
CA GLN A 133 -0.76 -10.41 -10.07
C GLN A 133 -0.56 -9.19 -10.96
N ASP A 134 -1.63 -8.47 -11.29
CA ASP A 134 -1.58 -7.23 -12.06
C ASP A 134 -0.78 -6.15 -11.31
N ALA A 135 -0.98 -6.05 -9.98
CA ALA A 135 -0.24 -5.15 -9.13
C ALA A 135 1.26 -5.48 -9.07
N CYS A 136 1.63 -6.75 -8.98
CA CYS A 136 3.02 -7.20 -9.07
C CYS A 136 3.69 -6.75 -10.38
N GLN A 137 3.04 -7.03 -11.52
CA GLN A 137 3.57 -6.65 -12.83
C GLN A 137 3.71 -5.13 -12.96
N TRP A 138 2.71 -4.38 -12.48
CA TRP A 138 2.74 -2.93 -12.48
C TRP A 138 3.87 -2.36 -11.62
N ALA A 139 4.05 -2.86 -10.39
CA ALA A 139 5.11 -2.41 -9.49
C ALA A 139 6.50 -2.67 -10.09
N ASP A 140 6.71 -3.86 -10.67
CA ASP A 140 7.98 -4.20 -11.33
C ASP A 140 8.29 -3.29 -12.53
N MET A 141 7.27 -2.83 -13.27
CA MET A 141 7.44 -1.85 -14.35
C MET A 141 7.83 -0.47 -13.84
N ILE A 142 7.23 0.00 -12.73
CA ILE A 142 7.55 1.30 -12.12
C ILE A 142 9.00 1.31 -11.66
N ILE A 143 9.43 0.28 -10.94
CA ILE A 143 10.81 0.17 -10.41
C ILE A 143 11.83 0.14 -11.55
N LYS A 144 11.57 -0.63 -12.62
CA LYS A 144 12.45 -0.67 -13.80
C LYS A 144 12.55 0.68 -14.53
N THR A 145 11.48 1.48 -14.51
CA THR A 145 11.45 2.79 -15.20
C THR A 145 12.28 3.84 -14.46
N GLU A 146 12.35 3.73 -13.13
CA GLU A 146 13.19 4.62 -12.29
C GLU A 146 14.67 4.21 -12.28
N ALA A 147 14.96 2.96 -12.67
CA ALA A 147 16.30 2.38 -12.71
C ALA A 147 17.07 2.57 -14.05
N GLY A 148 16.78 3.60 -14.86
CA GLY A 148 17.49 3.78 -16.15
C GLY A 148 17.85 5.23 -16.53
N PRO A 149 18.94 5.47 -17.30
CA PRO A 149 20.29 4.96 -17.15
C PRO A 149 21.22 6.09 -16.64
N ASP A 150 21.80 5.93 -15.45
CA ASP A 150 23.16 6.45 -15.25
C ASP A 150 24.10 5.56 -16.09
N TYR A 151 25.12 6.15 -16.71
CA TYR A 151 26.07 5.59 -17.70
C TYR A 151 25.72 5.77 -19.19
N ILE A 152 25.86 7.00 -19.68
CA ILE A 152 26.77 7.33 -20.79
C ILE A 152 27.64 8.52 -20.37
#